data_AF-A0A6G5R780-F1
#
_entry.id   AF-A0A6G5R780-F1
#
_cell.length_a   1.000
_cell.length_b   1.000
_cell.length_c   1.000
_cell.angle_alpha   90.00
_cell.angle_beta   90.00
_cell.angle_gamma   90.00
#
_symmetry.space_group_name_H-M   'P 1'
#
loop_
_entity.id
_entity.type
_entity.pdbx_description
1 polymer ?
#
loop_
_entity_poly.entity_id
_entity_poly.type
_entity_poly.pdbx_seq_one_letter_code
_entity_poly.pdbx_strand_id
1 'polypeptide(L)'
;MGSDEIRSQGFCLKELFREVTYEIDYYQRDYTWGEDEIRTLLRDLCGSFRNWSTDPAYLRRPHTAPQYFLGPFVYYEPSKNRRYLVDGQQRFVTLHLLFLQLRLSAQERGDARAVDRLNRVITIDGEHFALGITDHEPVLRAVAEARKYETGVGDSLSRRNLWARSQQIESQLAEELDAENLPRFTEWLLDRVVLVGIRAASSDHGYRMFETMNDRGARLTAVDLLKSHLLSHVGANEDHLNTQWHEMLRELATDREDPPPLPASSKPSLWPAAHVRAGKTTAGRSTATSMCGSATTPLTWDWYPNVPVTFCTSCRTC
;
A
#
# COMPACT_ATOMS: atom_id res chain seq x y z
N MET A 1 5.93 34.10 24.98
CA MET A 1 6.92 33.59 24.00
C MET A 1 7.19 32.13 24.35
N GLY A 2 7.11 31.22 23.37
CA GLY A 2 7.20 29.77 23.58
C GLY A 2 5.95 29.02 23.13
N SER A 3 5.64 29.06 21.83
CA SER A 3 4.46 28.42 21.22
C SER A 3 4.80 27.47 20.05
N ASP A 4 5.90 27.71 19.33
CA ASP A 4 6.20 27.06 18.04
C ASP A 4 7.35 26.03 18.17
N GLU A 5 7.42 25.28 19.28
CA GLU A 5 8.42 24.21 19.46
C GLU A 5 8.09 22.99 18.59
N ILE A 6 9.01 22.63 17.69
CA ILE A 6 8.91 21.39 16.90
C ILE A 6 9.34 20.22 17.78
N ARG A 7 8.48 19.20 17.90
CA ARG A 7 8.76 17.97 18.67
C ARG A 7 8.83 16.76 17.75
N SER A 8 9.75 15.84 18.02
CA SER A 8 9.87 14.57 17.29
C SER A 8 9.64 13.36 18.18
N GLN A 9 8.99 12.32 17.64
CA GLN A 9 8.78 11.05 18.31
C GLN A 9 8.84 9.90 17.30
N GLY A 10 9.52 8.80 17.65
CA GLY A 10 9.51 7.56 16.88
C GLY A 10 8.26 6.73 17.20
N PHE A 11 7.64 6.16 16.17
CA PHE A 11 6.50 5.25 16.28
C PHE A 11 6.74 4.02 15.42
N CYS A 12 6.51 2.81 15.96
CA CYS A 12 6.30 1.64 15.10
C CYS A 12 4.86 1.59 14.57
N LEU A 13 4.60 0.88 13.47
CA LEU A 13 3.31 0.99 12.77
C LEU A 13 2.10 0.61 13.66
N LYS A 14 2.24 -0.35 14.58
CA LYS A 14 1.17 -0.73 15.55
C LYS A 14 0.82 0.35 16.59
N GLU A 15 1.69 1.35 16.75
CA GLU A 15 1.55 2.48 17.68
C GLU A 15 1.16 3.75 16.92
N LEU A 16 1.66 3.88 15.68
CA LEU A 16 1.41 5.01 14.80
C LEU A 16 -0.09 5.17 14.47
N PHE A 17 -0.78 4.05 14.19
CA PHE A 17 -2.18 4.02 13.75
C PHE A 17 -3.18 3.62 14.84
N ARG A 18 -2.72 3.27 16.04
CA ARG A 18 -3.61 2.80 17.12
C ARG A 18 -4.46 3.95 17.65
N GLU A 19 -5.78 3.80 17.56
CA GLU A 19 -6.76 4.75 18.09
C GLU A 19 -6.60 6.18 17.55
N VAL A 20 -5.98 6.37 16.38
CA VAL A 20 -5.66 7.70 15.81
C VAL A 20 -6.20 7.81 14.38
N THR A 21 -6.95 8.88 14.12
CA THR A 21 -7.32 9.30 12.75
C THR A 21 -6.24 10.20 12.16
N TYR A 22 -5.82 9.90 10.93
CA TYR A 22 -5.04 10.81 10.10
C TYR A 22 -5.92 11.37 8.97
N GLU A 23 -6.01 12.68 8.92
CA GLU A 23 -6.68 13.46 7.89
C GLU A 23 -5.62 14.21 7.04
N ILE A 24 -6.03 14.82 5.93
CA ILE A 24 -5.17 15.65 5.09
C ILE A 24 -5.79 17.05 4.94
N ASP A 25 -4.94 18.07 4.87
CA ASP A 25 -5.37 19.43 4.53
C ASP A 25 -5.48 19.65 3.02
N TYR A 26 -6.23 20.69 2.63
CA TYR A 26 -6.50 21.10 1.24
C TYR A 26 -5.25 21.32 0.36
N TYR A 27 -4.11 21.68 0.97
CA TYR A 27 -2.84 21.94 0.27
C TYR A 27 -2.05 20.66 -0.05
N GLN A 28 -2.46 19.50 0.48
CA GLN A 28 -1.88 18.22 0.07
C GLN A 28 -2.29 17.87 -1.37
N ARG A 29 -1.39 17.18 -2.07
CA ARG A 29 -1.65 16.67 -3.43
C ARG A 29 -2.41 15.33 -3.37
N ASP A 30 -2.95 14.92 -4.50
CA ASP A 30 -3.62 13.63 -4.66
C ASP A 30 -2.62 12.45 -4.54
N TYR A 31 -3.11 11.19 -4.55
CA TYR A 31 -2.22 10.04 -4.56
C TYR A 31 -1.57 9.82 -5.95
N THR A 32 -0.24 9.93 -6.01
CA THR A 32 0.53 9.93 -7.26
C THR A 32 1.61 8.85 -7.34
N TRP A 33 1.76 7.98 -6.34
CA TRP A 33 2.81 6.95 -6.35
C TRP A 33 2.60 5.93 -7.48
N GLY A 34 3.63 5.75 -8.30
CA GLY A 34 3.67 4.90 -9.46
C GLY A 34 4.12 3.47 -9.15
N GLU A 35 4.40 2.71 -10.20
CA GLU A 35 4.80 1.31 -10.07
C GLU A 35 6.18 1.17 -9.41
N ASP A 36 7.08 2.09 -9.72
CA ASP A 36 8.47 2.07 -9.26
C ASP A 36 8.60 2.39 -7.77
N GLU A 37 7.80 3.32 -7.23
CA GLU A 37 7.77 3.62 -5.79
C GLU A 37 7.28 2.42 -4.98
N ILE A 38 6.21 1.74 -5.43
CA ILE A 38 5.70 0.54 -4.77
C ILE A 38 6.70 -0.61 -4.85
N ARG A 39 7.30 -0.85 -6.03
CA ARG A 39 8.28 -1.91 -6.22
C ARG A 39 9.52 -1.68 -5.35
N THR A 40 9.94 -0.42 -5.19
CA THR A 40 11.05 -0.04 -4.31
C THR A 40 10.69 -0.27 -2.84
N LEU A 41 9.55 0.27 -2.38
CA LEU A 41 9.10 0.10 -0.99
C LEU A 41 8.98 -1.37 -0.59
N LEU A 42 8.31 -2.19 -1.40
CA LEU A 42 8.13 -3.61 -1.07
C LEU A 42 9.44 -4.39 -1.12
N ARG A 43 10.31 -4.14 -2.11
CA ARG A 43 11.64 -4.76 -2.15
C ARG A 43 12.46 -4.44 -0.90
N ASP A 44 12.46 -3.19 -0.46
CA ASP A 44 13.25 -2.76 0.70
C ASP A 44 12.68 -3.34 2.02
N LEU A 45 11.35 -3.37 2.16
CA LEU A 45 10.67 -4.00 3.31
C LEU A 45 10.91 -5.51 3.34
N CYS A 46 10.67 -6.23 2.24
CA CYS A 46 10.89 -7.67 2.15
C CYS A 46 12.37 -8.04 2.30
N GLY A 47 13.30 -7.24 1.75
CA GLY A 47 14.73 -7.40 1.94
C GLY A 47 15.17 -7.21 3.40
N SER A 48 14.67 -6.16 4.06
CA SER A 48 14.95 -5.94 5.49
C SER A 48 14.35 -7.03 6.38
N PHE A 49 13.14 -7.50 6.05
CA PHE A 49 12.55 -8.65 6.72
C PHE A 49 13.36 -9.93 6.52
N ARG A 50 13.85 -10.23 5.32
CA ARG A 50 14.71 -11.42 5.06
C ARG A 50 16.00 -11.39 5.87
N ASN A 51 16.63 -10.22 6.00
CA ASN A 51 17.79 -10.04 6.88
C ASN A 51 17.43 -10.25 8.36
N TRP A 52 16.23 -9.84 8.77
CA TRP A 52 15.75 -10.05 10.14
C TRP A 52 15.36 -11.50 10.45
N SER A 53 14.72 -12.19 9.51
CA SER A 53 14.11 -13.51 9.71
C SER A 53 15.11 -14.67 9.60
N THR A 54 16.29 -14.42 9.04
CA THR A 54 17.38 -15.39 8.88
C THR A 54 18.46 -15.30 9.95
N ASP A 55 18.57 -14.19 10.70
CA ASP A 55 19.56 -14.02 11.77
C ASP A 55 19.17 -14.77 13.06
N PRO A 56 19.94 -15.80 13.49
CA PRO A 56 19.62 -16.57 14.69
C PRO A 56 19.65 -15.77 16.00
N ALA A 57 20.32 -14.61 16.04
CA ALA A 57 20.30 -13.73 17.20
C ALA A 57 18.94 -13.02 17.32
N TYR A 58 18.39 -12.50 16.22
CA TYR A 58 17.09 -11.82 16.22
C TYR A 58 15.93 -12.80 16.43
N LEU A 59 16.02 -14.04 15.93
CA LEU A 59 15.02 -15.07 16.23
C LEU A 59 14.97 -15.43 17.73
N ARG A 60 16.12 -15.44 18.42
CA ARG A 60 16.19 -15.65 19.88
C ARG A 60 15.82 -14.41 20.69
N ARG A 61 16.10 -13.21 20.16
CA ARG A 61 15.86 -11.92 20.83
C ARG A 61 15.29 -10.89 19.85
N PRO A 62 13.98 -10.96 19.51
CA PRO A 62 13.37 -10.08 18.50
C PRO A 62 13.52 -8.58 18.79
N HIS A 63 13.62 -8.21 20.08
CA HIS A 63 13.78 -6.83 20.53
C HIS A 63 15.18 -6.26 20.28
N THR A 64 16.24 -7.08 20.16
CA THR A 64 17.62 -6.61 19.88
C THR A 64 17.92 -6.44 18.40
N ALA A 65 16.96 -6.72 17.51
CA ALA A 65 17.07 -6.35 16.11
C ALA A 65 17.24 -4.83 15.93
N PRO A 66 17.80 -4.36 14.80
CA PRO A 66 17.61 -2.99 14.35
C PRO A 66 16.14 -2.75 13.98
N GLN A 67 15.68 -1.50 14.04
CA GLN A 67 14.39 -1.08 13.49
C GLN A 67 14.60 -0.63 12.04
N TYR A 68 13.62 -0.86 11.17
CA TYR A 68 13.65 -0.37 9.80
C TYR A 68 13.01 1.03 9.75
N PHE A 69 13.80 2.04 9.39
CA PHE A 69 13.35 3.43 9.33
C PHE A 69 12.73 3.76 7.98
N LEU A 70 11.42 4.01 7.95
CA LEU A 70 10.63 4.36 6.76
C LEU A 70 10.51 5.89 6.54
N GLY A 71 11.39 6.65 7.18
CA GLY A 71 11.51 8.10 7.04
C GLY A 71 10.70 8.91 8.06
N PRO A 72 10.87 10.25 8.07
CA PRO A 72 10.08 11.16 8.89
C PRO A 72 8.70 11.39 8.27
N PHE A 73 7.74 11.88 9.04
CA PHE A 73 6.50 12.49 8.54
C PHE A 73 6.20 13.74 9.37
N VAL A 74 5.46 14.70 8.81
CA VAL A 74 5.09 15.93 9.52
C VAL A 74 3.58 15.93 9.75
N TYR A 75 3.16 16.34 10.94
CA TYR A 75 1.74 16.42 11.29
C TYR A 75 1.46 17.54 12.30
N TYR A 76 0.22 17.98 12.40
CA TYR A 76 -0.28 18.65 13.61
C TYR A 76 -1.47 17.87 14.19
N GLU A 77 -1.81 18.16 15.44
CA GLU A 77 -2.84 17.43 16.20
C GLU A 77 -3.65 18.45 16.99
N PRO A 78 -4.78 18.96 16.41
CA PRO A 78 -5.60 20.01 17.02
C PRO A 78 -6.49 19.48 18.15
N SER A 79 -6.79 18.18 18.14
CA SER A 79 -7.47 17.48 19.23
C SER A 79 -6.81 16.12 19.45
N LYS A 80 -6.92 15.57 20.66
CA LYS A 80 -6.38 14.24 20.97
C LYS A 80 -6.86 13.20 19.95
N ASN A 81 -5.95 12.35 19.49
CA ASN A 81 -6.21 11.26 18.54
C ASN A 81 -6.67 11.66 17.12
N ARG A 82 -6.72 12.95 16.76
CA ARG A 82 -6.93 13.41 15.37
C ARG A 82 -5.73 14.19 14.89
N ARG A 83 -5.10 13.72 13.81
CA ARG A 83 -3.86 14.27 13.26
C ARG A 83 -4.06 14.67 11.81
N TYR A 84 -3.53 15.81 11.41
CA TYR A 84 -3.50 16.24 10.01
C TYR A 84 -2.10 16.03 9.47
N LEU A 85 -1.98 15.29 8.37
CA LEU A 85 -0.71 15.04 7.70
C LEU A 85 -0.30 16.26 6.87
N VAL A 86 0.90 16.75 7.16
CA VAL A 86 1.57 17.87 6.51
C VAL A 86 2.62 17.35 5.52
N ASP A 87 3.26 16.21 5.82
CA ASP A 87 4.06 15.44 4.86
C ASP A 87 3.97 13.93 5.21
N GLY A 88 4.20 13.07 4.23
CA GLY A 88 4.22 11.61 4.38
C GLY A 88 2.96 10.90 3.89
N GLN A 89 1.93 11.65 3.45
CA GLN A 89 0.65 11.16 2.93
C GLN A 89 0.78 9.93 2.02
N GLN A 90 1.62 10.01 0.98
CA GLN A 90 1.77 8.92 -0.02
C GLN A 90 2.23 7.59 0.64
N ARG A 91 3.17 7.68 1.60
CA ARG A 91 3.64 6.53 2.39
C ARG A 91 2.55 5.99 3.31
N PHE A 92 1.80 6.87 3.97
CA PHE A 92 0.69 6.48 4.86
C PHE A 92 -0.42 5.73 4.12
N VAL A 93 -0.84 6.25 2.96
CA VAL A 93 -1.86 5.65 2.11
C VAL A 93 -1.39 4.31 1.54
N THR A 94 -0.14 4.23 1.08
CA THR A 94 0.46 2.96 0.64
C THR A 94 0.55 1.92 1.75
N LEU A 95 0.92 2.32 2.97
CA LEU A 95 0.93 1.43 4.13
C LEU A 95 -0.47 0.88 4.45
N HIS A 96 -1.52 1.69 4.29
CA HIS A 96 -2.90 1.22 4.43
C HIS A 96 -3.29 0.19 3.36
N LEU A 97 -2.93 0.40 2.09
CA LEU A 97 -3.11 -0.62 1.04
C LEU A 97 -2.36 -1.92 1.38
N LEU A 98 -1.13 -1.82 1.88
CA LEU A 98 -0.35 -2.96 2.35
C LEU A 98 -1.03 -3.69 3.53
N PHE A 99 -1.53 -2.98 4.53
CA PHE A 99 -2.26 -3.61 5.65
C PHE A 99 -3.52 -4.33 5.18
N LEU A 100 -4.28 -3.74 4.25
CA LEU A 100 -5.47 -4.34 3.67
C LEU A 100 -5.14 -5.65 2.94
N GLN A 101 -4.10 -5.66 2.08
CA GLN A 101 -3.70 -6.85 1.33
C GLN A 101 -3.15 -7.97 2.23
N LEU A 102 -2.35 -7.62 3.24
CA LEU A 102 -1.93 -8.57 4.28
C LEU A 102 -3.13 -9.13 5.05
N ARG A 103 -4.17 -8.33 5.29
CA ARG A 103 -5.37 -8.78 6.02
C ARG A 103 -6.19 -9.75 5.20
N LEU A 104 -6.43 -9.47 3.92
CA LEU A 104 -7.10 -10.40 3.01
C LEU A 104 -6.36 -11.75 2.99
N SER A 105 -5.05 -11.71 2.78
CA SER A 105 -4.20 -12.90 2.79
C SER A 105 -4.24 -13.67 4.12
N ALA A 106 -4.35 -12.97 5.26
CA ALA A 106 -4.51 -13.59 6.58
C ALA A 106 -5.91 -14.20 6.79
N GLN A 107 -6.97 -13.57 6.27
CA GLN A 107 -8.34 -14.09 6.32
C GLN A 107 -8.47 -15.40 5.52
N GLU A 108 -7.92 -15.46 4.31
CA GLU A 108 -7.91 -16.68 3.47
C GLU A 108 -7.20 -17.87 4.15
N ARG A 109 -6.15 -17.57 4.93
CA ARG A 109 -5.36 -18.55 5.68
C ARG A 109 -5.96 -18.93 7.03
N GLY A 110 -6.99 -18.21 7.49
CA GLY A 110 -7.56 -18.38 8.82
C GLY A 110 -6.68 -17.88 9.97
N ASP A 111 -5.70 -17.01 9.71
CA ASP A 111 -4.84 -16.43 10.75
C ASP A 111 -5.58 -15.29 11.47
N ALA A 112 -6.45 -15.67 12.41
CA ALA A 112 -7.23 -14.74 13.22
C ALA A 112 -6.37 -13.76 14.03
N ARG A 113 -5.11 -14.11 14.37
CA ARG A 113 -4.19 -13.22 15.10
C ARG A 113 -3.68 -12.11 14.18
N ALA A 114 -3.22 -12.45 12.98
CA ALA A 114 -2.78 -11.45 12.02
C ALA A 114 -3.94 -10.52 11.63
N VAL A 115 -5.14 -11.06 11.41
CA VAL A 115 -6.35 -10.27 11.12
C VAL A 115 -6.69 -9.28 12.24
N ASP A 116 -6.72 -9.71 13.51
CA ASP A 116 -6.94 -8.84 14.66
C ASP A 116 -5.90 -7.71 14.75
N ARG A 117 -4.60 -8.03 14.60
CA ARG A 117 -3.53 -7.03 14.67
C ARG A 117 -3.57 -6.04 13.52
N LEU A 118 -3.96 -6.47 12.32
CA LEU A 118 -4.12 -5.60 11.15
C LEU A 118 -5.36 -4.70 11.26
N ASN A 119 -6.51 -5.23 11.74
CA ASN A 119 -7.71 -4.41 11.95
C ASN A 119 -7.43 -3.21 12.88
N ARG A 120 -6.59 -3.37 13.92
CA ARG A 120 -6.18 -2.31 14.86
C ARG A 120 -5.30 -1.20 14.27
N VAL A 121 -4.82 -1.35 13.03
CA VAL A 121 -4.08 -0.30 12.29
C VAL A 121 -4.78 0.15 11.01
N ILE A 122 -5.78 -0.60 10.54
CA ILE A 122 -6.63 -0.24 9.39
C ILE A 122 -7.82 0.60 9.83
N THR A 123 -8.47 0.24 10.95
CA THR A 123 -9.67 0.90 11.47
C THR A 123 -9.52 1.30 12.93
N ILE A 124 -10.25 2.33 13.34
CA ILE A 124 -10.22 2.87 14.71
C ILE A 124 -11.23 2.15 15.62
N ASP A 125 -12.40 1.82 15.08
CA ASP A 125 -13.55 1.24 15.78
C ASP A 125 -14.13 0.00 15.08
N GLY A 126 -13.49 -0.46 14.00
CA GLY A 126 -13.95 -1.55 13.14
C GLY A 126 -14.71 -1.10 11.89
N GLU A 127 -15.17 0.16 11.83
CA GLU A 127 -15.94 0.71 10.71
C GLU A 127 -15.18 1.82 9.98
N HIS A 128 -14.59 2.77 10.71
CA HIS A 128 -13.91 3.94 10.16
C HIS A 128 -12.41 3.67 9.99
N PHE A 129 -11.89 3.93 8.79
CA PHE A 129 -10.46 3.82 8.50
C PHE A 129 -9.62 4.79 9.34
N ALA A 130 -8.40 4.38 9.70
CA ALA A 130 -7.44 5.27 10.36
C ALA A 130 -6.89 6.37 9.43
N LEU A 131 -7.16 6.30 8.12
CA LEU A 131 -7.00 7.41 7.16
C LEU A 131 -8.38 7.99 6.77
N GLY A 132 -8.70 9.17 7.29
CA GLY A 132 -9.87 9.96 6.90
C GLY A 132 -9.61 10.77 5.64
N ILE A 133 -9.56 10.11 4.48
CA ILE A 133 -9.40 10.77 3.17
C ILE A 133 -10.56 10.37 2.25
N THR A 134 -11.51 11.29 2.04
CA THR A 134 -12.81 11.00 1.41
C THR A 134 -12.71 10.47 -0.03
N ASP A 135 -11.83 11.00 -0.90
CA ASP A 135 -11.67 10.46 -2.27
C ASP A 135 -11.06 9.05 -2.28
N HIS A 136 -10.37 8.63 -1.21
CA HIS A 136 -9.74 7.31 -1.15
C HIS A 136 -10.70 6.23 -0.65
N GLU A 137 -11.70 6.60 0.14
CA GLU A 137 -12.61 5.67 0.82
C GLU A 137 -13.30 4.65 -0.11
N PRO A 138 -13.82 5.03 -1.31
CA PRO A 138 -14.45 4.06 -2.22
C PRO A 138 -13.51 2.92 -2.64
N VAL A 139 -12.22 3.23 -2.84
CA VAL A 139 -11.19 2.25 -3.22
C VAL A 139 -10.74 1.43 -2.01
N LEU A 140 -10.45 2.09 -0.89
CA LEU A 140 -10.06 1.40 0.36
C LEU A 140 -11.14 0.42 0.83
N ARG A 141 -12.42 0.82 0.74
CA ARG A 141 -13.57 -0.02 1.08
C ARG A 141 -13.75 -1.18 0.10
N ALA A 142 -13.56 -0.95 -1.21
CA ALA A 142 -13.61 -2.04 -2.20
C ALA A 142 -12.53 -3.10 -1.94
N VAL A 143 -11.28 -2.68 -1.70
CA VAL A 143 -10.17 -3.58 -1.32
C VAL A 143 -10.47 -4.29 0.01
N ALA A 144 -10.92 -3.56 1.04
CA ALA A 144 -11.26 -4.13 2.34
C ALA A 144 -12.35 -5.23 2.28
N GLU A 145 -13.28 -5.12 1.34
CA GLU A 145 -14.38 -6.07 1.15
C GLU A 145 -14.08 -7.14 0.07
N ALA A 146 -12.83 -7.21 -0.42
CA ALA A 146 -12.41 -8.10 -1.52
C ALA A 146 -13.26 -7.94 -2.81
N ARG A 147 -13.76 -6.73 -3.06
CA ARG A 147 -14.57 -6.40 -4.24
C ARG A 147 -13.71 -5.72 -5.31
N LYS A 148 -13.99 -6.06 -6.58
CA LYS A 148 -13.45 -5.33 -7.72
C LYS A 148 -13.92 -3.87 -7.67
N TYR A 149 -12.99 -2.93 -7.78
CA TYR A 149 -13.27 -1.54 -8.06
C TYR A 149 -13.18 -1.30 -9.58
N GLU A 150 -14.21 -0.70 -10.18
CA GLU A 150 -14.25 -0.45 -11.62
C GLU A 150 -13.83 0.98 -11.94
N THR A 151 -12.59 1.15 -12.42
CA THR A 151 -12.04 2.45 -12.82
C THR A 151 -12.73 2.96 -14.10
N GLY A 152 -13.67 3.89 -13.95
CA GLY A 152 -14.50 4.40 -15.04
C GLY A 152 -14.09 5.77 -15.60
N VAL A 153 -14.76 6.17 -16.68
CA VAL A 153 -14.76 7.56 -17.16
C VAL A 153 -15.43 8.43 -16.08
N GLY A 154 -14.63 9.25 -15.41
CA GLY A 154 -15.05 10.01 -14.22
C GLY A 154 -14.19 9.77 -12.97
N ASP A 155 -13.38 8.71 -12.93
CA ASP A 155 -12.49 8.46 -11.78
C ASP A 155 -11.22 9.32 -11.79
N SER A 156 -10.86 9.81 -10.60
CA SER A 156 -9.66 10.61 -10.34
C SER A 156 -8.41 9.77 -10.63
N LEU A 157 -7.34 10.42 -11.10
CA LEU A 157 -6.04 9.76 -11.26
C LEU A 157 -5.59 9.15 -9.92
N SER A 158 -5.89 9.82 -8.80
CA SER A 158 -5.75 9.31 -7.43
C SER A 158 -6.37 7.93 -7.25
N ARG A 159 -7.68 7.78 -7.50
CA ARG A 159 -8.40 6.49 -7.31
C ARG A 159 -7.93 5.40 -8.26
N ARG A 160 -7.62 5.74 -9.52
CA ARG A 160 -7.04 4.79 -10.48
C ARG A 160 -5.68 4.27 -10.02
N ASN A 161 -4.82 5.17 -9.55
CA ASN A 161 -3.53 4.82 -8.98
C ASN A 161 -3.70 3.94 -7.73
N LEU A 162 -4.56 4.32 -6.77
CA LEU A 162 -4.81 3.53 -5.56
C LEU A 162 -5.22 2.09 -5.87
N TRP A 163 -6.16 1.91 -6.81
CA TRP A 163 -6.59 0.58 -7.23
C TRP A 163 -5.46 -0.21 -7.92
N ALA A 164 -4.75 0.40 -8.88
CA ALA A 164 -3.65 -0.25 -9.58
C ALA A 164 -2.50 -0.64 -8.64
N ARG A 165 -2.17 0.23 -7.67
CA ARG A 165 -1.12 -0.02 -6.67
C ARG A 165 -1.56 -1.05 -5.62
N SER A 166 -2.84 -1.11 -5.26
CA SER A 166 -3.41 -2.20 -4.44
C SER A 166 -3.12 -3.57 -5.06
N GLN A 167 -3.46 -3.75 -6.35
CA GLN A 167 -3.26 -5.03 -7.05
C GLN A 167 -1.78 -5.36 -7.26
N GLN A 168 -0.93 -4.35 -7.45
CA GLN A 168 0.52 -4.55 -7.48
C GLN A 168 1.08 -5.02 -6.12
N ILE A 169 0.58 -4.47 -5.01
CA ILE A 169 1.00 -4.89 -3.67
C ILE A 169 0.62 -6.35 -3.42
N GLU A 170 -0.61 -6.74 -3.77
CA GLU A 170 -1.08 -8.13 -3.72
C GLU A 170 -0.12 -9.08 -4.45
N SER A 171 0.18 -8.80 -5.73
CA SER A 171 1.03 -9.66 -6.55
C SER A 171 2.48 -9.71 -6.04
N GLN A 172 3.06 -8.57 -5.65
CA GLN A 172 4.45 -8.50 -5.20
C GLN A 172 4.65 -9.15 -3.81
N LEU A 173 3.66 -9.12 -2.93
CA LEU A 173 3.69 -9.89 -1.67
C LEU A 173 3.69 -11.40 -1.95
N ALA A 174 2.87 -11.87 -2.89
CA ALA A 174 2.81 -13.28 -3.26
C ALA A 174 4.10 -13.78 -3.97
N GLU A 175 4.87 -12.89 -4.59
CA GLU A 175 6.17 -13.17 -5.20
C GLU A 175 7.32 -13.17 -4.18
N GLU A 176 7.35 -12.23 -3.24
CA GLU A 176 8.45 -12.06 -2.26
C GLU A 176 8.30 -12.91 -0.99
N LEU A 177 7.08 -13.34 -0.62
CA LEU A 177 6.78 -14.00 0.66
C LEU A 177 5.98 -15.28 0.49
N ASP A 178 6.53 -16.39 1.01
CA ASP A 178 5.82 -17.66 1.12
C ASP A 178 4.79 -17.69 2.27
N ALA A 179 4.06 -18.81 2.35
CA ALA A 179 3.02 -19.05 3.34
C ALA A 179 3.50 -19.04 4.81
N GLU A 180 4.75 -19.40 5.09
CA GLU A 180 5.33 -19.43 6.44
C GLU A 180 5.84 -18.05 6.85
N ASN A 181 6.39 -17.31 5.88
CA ASN A 181 6.98 -16.00 6.10
C ASN A 181 5.94 -14.87 6.15
N LEU A 182 4.79 -14.97 5.50
CA LEU A 182 3.79 -13.89 5.48
C LEU A 182 3.27 -13.46 6.89
N PRO A 183 2.93 -14.36 7.83
CA PRO A 183 2.57 -13.96 9.19
C PRO A 183 3.75 -13.34 9.94
N ARG A 184 4.96 -13.89 9.76
CA ARG A 184 6.20 -13.38 10.38
C ARG A 184 6.57 -11.98 9.86
N PHE A 185 6.35 -11.72 8.56
CA PHE A 185 6.48 -10.41 7.94
C PHE A 185 5.44 -9.43 8.49
N THR A 186 4.20 -9.86 8.67
CA THR A 186 3.13 -9.04 9.26
C THR A 186 3.47 -8.63 10.71
N GLU A 187 3.98 -9.55 11.53
CA GLU A 187 4.47 -9.23 12.87
C GLU A 187 5.65 -8.25 12.82
N TRP A 188 6.67 -8.54 12.01
CA TRP A 188 7.83 -7.67 11.83
C TRP A 188 7.45 -6.26 11.33
N LEU A 189 6.58 -6.15 10.33
CA LEU A 189 6.13 -4.89 9.76
C LEU A 189 5.49 -4.01 10.84
N LEU A 190 4.58 -4.58 11.65
CA LEU A 190 3.85 -3.83 12.67
C LEU A 190 4.72 -3.44 13.89
N ASP A 191 5.73 -4.26 14.24
CA ASP A 191 6.57 -4.05 15.43
C ASP A 191 7.93 -3.39 15.17
N ARG A 192 8.48 -3.50 13.95
CA ARG A 192 9.90 -3.20 13.64
C ARG A 192 10.10 -2.12 12.58
N VAL A 193 9.10 -1.86 11.73
CA VAL A 193 9.11 -0.69 10.85
C VAL A 193 8.68 0.53 11.64
N VAL A 194 9.48 1.60 11.57
CA VAL A 194 9.29 2.83 12.33
C VAL A 194 9.31 4.07 11.43
N LEU A 195 8.48 5.04 11.80
CA LEU A 195 8.55 6.40 11.27
C LEU A 195 8.80 7.39 12.42
N VAL A 196 9.39 8.53 12.11
CA VAL A 196 9.57 9.63 13.07
C VAL A 196 8.56 10.73 12.76
N GLY A 197 7.58 10.90 13.65
CA GLY A 197 6.60 11.98 13.55
C GLY A 197 7.18 13.28 14.06
N ILE A 198 7.12 14.32 13.23
CA ILE A 198 7.51 15.69 13.53
C ILE A 198 6.22 16.48 13.74
N ARG A 199 5.96 16.92 14.97
CA ARG A 199 4.75 17.64 15.35
C ARG A 199 4.93 19.15 15.16
N ALA A 200 4.10 19.73 14.30
CA ALA A 200 3.88 21.18 14.23
C ALA A 200 3.00 21.65 15.39
N ALA A 201 3.17 22.91 15.78
CA ALA A 201 2.39 23.52 16.86
C ALA A 201 0.93 23.82 16.47
N SER A 202 0.68 24.12 15.20
CA SER A 202 -0.63 24.52 14.63
C SER A 202 -0.69 24.18 13.13
N SER A 203 -1.87 24.35 12.51
CA SER A 203 -2.03 24.23 11.05
C SER A 203 -1.12 25.22 10.31
N ASP A 204 -1.11 26.51 10.68
CA ASP A 204 -0.21 27.55 10.11
C ASP A 204 1.28 27.20 10.22
N HIS A 205 1.70 26.50 11.29
CA HIS A 205 3.08 26.01 11.40
C HIS A 205 3.31 24.77 10.52
N GLY A 206 2.30 23.90 10.39
CA GLY A 206 2.30 22.81 9.41
C GLY A 206 2.48 23.33 7.98
N TYR A 207 1.63 24.25 7.54
CA TYR A 207 1.68 24.89 6.22
C TYR A 207 3.07 25.51 5.92
N ARG A 208 3.63 26.30 6.84
CA ARG A 208 4.99 26.87 6.69
C ARG A 208 6.08 25.82 6.57
N MET A 209 5.95 24.68 7.29
CA MET A 209 6.88 23.55 7.15
C MET A 209 6.70 22.82 5.81
N PHE A 210 5.46 22.66 5.34
CA PHE A 210 5.15 22.10 4.02
C PHE A 210 5.77 22.92 2.88
N GLU A 211 5.59 24.24 2.87
CA GLU A 211 6.25 25.13 1.90
C GLU A 211 7.77 24.94 1.92
N THR A 212 8.38 25.06 3.11
CA THR A 212 9.84 24.95 3.29
C THR A 212 10.40 23.58 2.87
N MET A 213 9.63 22.50 3.03
CA MET A 213 10.02 21.15 2.62
C MET A 213 9.89 20.94 1.12
N ASN A 214 8.82 21.42 0.48
CA ASN A 214 8.62 21.28 -0.96
C ASN A 214 9.60 22.13 -1.78
N ASP A 215 10.02 23.30 -1.27
CA ASP A 215 11.09 24.11 -1.86
C ASP A 215 12.45 23.37 -1.96
N ARG A 216 12.66 22.36 -1.10
CA ARG A 216 13.93 21.62 -0.98
C ARG A 216 13.83 20.15 -1.40
N GLY A 217 12.63 19.65 -1.67
CA GLY A 217 12.34 18.23 -1.93
C GLY A 217 11.91 17.92 -3.36
N ALA A 218 11.21 16.79 -3.53
CA ALA A 218 10.54 16.43 -4.77
C ALA A 218 9.38 17.40 -5.01
N ARG A 219 9.62 18.40 -5.87
CA ARG A 219 8.76 19.58 -6.01
C ARG A 219 7.31 19.21 -6.31
N LEU A 220 6.40 19.90 -5.63
CA LEU A 220 5.03 20.08 -6.09
C LEU A 220 5.02 20.60 -7.53
N THR A 221 4.01 20.21 -8.30
CA THR A 221 3.84 20.82 -9.63
C THR A 221 3.45 22.28 -9.48
N ALA A 222 3.68 23.10 -10.51
CA ALA A 222 3.21 24.50 -10.51
C ALA A 222 1.67 24.58 -10.32
N VAL A 223 0.96 23.54 -10.74
CA VAL A 223 -0.49 23.35 -10.56
C VAL A 223 -0.83 23.12 -9.08
N ASP A 224 -0.13 22.22 -8.39
CA ASP A 224 -0.35 21.97 -6.95
C ASP A 224 -0.03 23.22 -6.09
N LEU A 225 1.04 23.95 -6.43
CA LEU A 225 1.40 25.20 -5.75
C LEU A 225 0.33 26.28 -5.95
N LEU A 226 -0.19 26.42 -7.18
CA LEU A 226 -1.29 27.33 -7.48
C LEU A 226 -2.57 26.94 -6.72
N LYS A 227 -2.89 25.64 -6.66
CA LYS A 227 -4.02 25.12 -5.85
C LYS A 227 -3.88 25.54 -4.38
N SER A 228 -2.74 25.21 -3.78
CA SER A 228 -2.43 25.50 -2.37
C SER A 228 -2.56 26.99 -2.07
N HIS A 229 -1.98 27.84 -2.92
CA HIS A 229 -2.01 29.29 -2.76
C HIS A 229 -3.42 29.88 -2.93
N LEU A 230 -4.20 29.39 -3.90
CA LEU A 230 -5.58 29.88 -4.09
C LEU A 230 -6.46 29.47 -2.91
N LEU A 231 -6.45 28.19 -2.52
CA LEU A 231 -7.28 27.68 -1.42
C LEU A 231 -6.92 28.30 -0.06
N SER A 232 -5.65 28.59 0.22
CA SER A 232 -5.23 29.22 1.48
C SER A 232 -5.76 30.65 1.68
N HIS A 233 -6.31 31.28 0.64
CA HIS A 233 -6.93 32.60 0.71
C HIS A 233 -8.48 32.55 0.75
N VAL A 234 -9.10 31.38 0.64
CA VAL A 234 -10.56 31.23 0.68
C VAL A 234 -11.00 30.69 2.03
N GLY A 235 -11.21 31.57 3.02
CA GLY A 235 -11.56 31.22 4.41
C GLY A 235 -12.94 30.56 4.63
N ALA A 236 -13.59 30.04 3.59
CA ALA A 236 -14.80 29.20 3.65
C ALA A 236 -15.00 28.45 2.32
N ASN A 237 -15.75 27.33 2.32
CA ASN A 237 -16.08 26.50 1.14
C ASN A 237 -14.89 25.80 0.46
N GLU A 238 -13.82 25.51 1.19
CA GLU A 238 -12.62 24.80 0.70
C GLU A 238 -12.96 23.47 0.00
N ASP A 239 -13.83 22.63 0.57
CA ASP A 239 -14.26 21.35 -0.01
C ASP A 239 -14.90 21.50 -1.40
N HIS A 240 -15.72 22.55 -1.58
CA HIS A 240 -16.38 22.82 -2.85
C HIS A 240 -15.38 23.26 -3.91
N LEU A 241 -14.45 24.15 -3.55
CA LEU A 241 -13.41 24.62 -4.46
C LEU A 241 -12.40 23.51 -4.80
N ASN A 242 -12.06 22.65 -3.85
CA ASN A 242 -11.26 21.45 -4.07
C ASN A 242 -11.93 20.53 -5.10
N THR A 243 -13.25 20.30 -4.95
CA THR A 243 -14.05 19.53 -5.93
C THR A 243 -14.04 20.18 -7.32
N GLN A 244 -14.26 21.50 -7.42
CA GLN A 244 -14.21 22.22 -8.70
C GLN A 244 -12.81 22.17 -9.34
N TRP A 245 -11.75 22.24 -8.54
CA TRP A 245 -10.37 22.10 -9.00
C TRP A 245 -10.09 20.70 -9.57
N HIS A 246 -10.58 19.66 -8.91
CA HIS A 246 -10.48 18.27 -9.39
C HIS A 246 -11.26 18.03 -10.70
N GLU A 247 -12.34 18.77 -10.94
CA GLU A 247 -13.09 18.70 -12.20
C GLU A 247 -12.35 19.44 -13.33
N MET A 248 -11.86 20.65 -13.08
CA MET A 248 -11.01 21.39 -14.03
C MET A 248 -9.78 20.57 -14.44
N LEU A 249 -9.12 19.88 -13.49
CA LEU A 249 -7.98 19.01 -13.82
C LEU A 249 -8.38 17.75 -14.60
N ARG A 250 -9.61 17.23 -14.45
CA ARG A 250 -10.11 16.13 -15.29
C ARG A 250 -10.26 16.58 -16.74
N GLU A 251 -10.90 17.73 -16.97
CA GLU A 251 -11.10 18.30 -18.32
C GLU A 251 -9.77 18.56 -19.04
N LEU A 252 -8.73 18.98 -18.30
CA LEU A 252 -7.38 19.21 -18.82
C LEU A 252 -6.55 17.92 -18.99
N ALA A 253 -6.83 16.86 -18.24
CA ALA A 253 -6.10 15.60 -18.31
C ALA A 253 -6.54 14.71 -19.49
N THR A 254 -7.69 14.98 -20.11
CA THR A 254 -8.26 14.17 -21.21
C THR A 254 -7.39 14.09 -22.48
N ASP A 255 -6.37 14.94 -22.63
CA ASP A 255 -5.41 14.93 -23.76
C ASP A 255 -4.14 14.09 -23.51
N ARG A 256 -4.03 13.37 -22.38
CA ARG A 256 -2.92 12.44 -22.10
C ARG A 256 -3.41 11.06 -21.66
N GLU A 257 -3.84 10.27 -22.63
CA GLU A 257 -3.92 8.82 -22.45
C GLU A 257 -2.50 8.23 -22.39
N ASP A 258 -2.12 7.67 -21.23
CA ASP A 258 -1.11 6.62 -21.22
C ASP A 258 -1.63 5.40 -22.00
N PRO A 259 -0.78 4.69 -22.77
CA PRO A 259 -1.22 3.52 -23.52
C PRO A 259 -1.85 2.49 -22.56
N PRO A 260 -2.96 1.84 -22.96
CA PRO A 260 -3.65 0.90 -22.08
C PRO A 260 -2.69 -0.22 -21.64
N PRO A 261 -2.81 -0.70 -20.39
CA PRO A 261 -1.96 -1.77 -19.89
C PRO A 261 -2.08 -2.98 -20.82
N LEU A 262 -0.92 -3.56 -21.17
CA LEU A 262 -0.85 -4.74 -22.05
C LEU A 262 -1.83 -5.82 -21.52
N PRO A 263 -2.63 -6.45 -22.40
CA PRO A 263 -3.64 -7.39 -21.97
C PRO A 263 -2.98 -8.51 -21.17
N ALA A 264 -3.39 -8.64 -19.91
CA ALA A 264 -2.89 -9.68 -19.03
C ALA A 264 -3.06 -11.04 -19.71
N SER A 265 -1.97 -11.78 -19.89
CA SER A 265 -2.05 -13.17 -20.34
C SER A 265 -2.96 -13.91 -19.38
N SER A 266 -4.06 -14.47 -19.88
CA SER A 266 -5.11 -15.11 -19.10
C SER A 266 -4.63 -16.41 -18.46
N LYS A 267 -3.81 -16.29 -17.42
CA LYS A 267 -3.53 -17.37 -16.47
C LYS A 267 -4.80 -17.58 -15.63
N PRO A 268 -5.38 -18.79 -15.60
CA PRO A 268 -6.51 -19.06 -14.74
C PRO A 268 -6.11 -18.91 -13.26
N SER A 269 -7.09 -18.60 -12.41
CA SER A 269 -6.92 -18.58 -10.94
C SER A 269 -6.18 -19.84 -10.48
N LEU A 270 -5.04 -19.67 -9.81
CA LEU A 270 -4.23 -20.78 -9.31
C LEU A 270 -4.70 -21.35 -7.96
N TRP A 271 -5.86 -20.91 -7.46
CA TRP A 271 -6.54 -21.59 -6.36
C TRP A 271 -8.05 -21.76 -6.65
N PRO A 272 -8.62 -22.96 -6.41
CA PRO A 272 -10.02 -23.24 -6.73
C PRO A 272 -10.96 -22.54 -5.75
N ALA A 273 -12.07 -22.02 -6.28
CA ALA A 273 -13.15 -21.48 -5.47
C ALA A 273 -13.67 -22.54 -4.49
N ALA A 274 -13.59 -22.25 -3.19
CA ALA A 274 -14.16 -23.09 -2.15
C ALA A 274 -15.69 -23.07 -2.27
N HIS A 275 -16.27 -24.07 -2.92
CA HIS A 275 -17.72 -24.25 -2.97
C HIS A 275 -18.27 -24.40 -1.55
N VAL A 276 -18.96 -23.36 -1.06
CA VAL A 276 -19.82 -23.42 0.13
C VAL A 276 -20.90 -24.46 -0.13
N ARG A 277 -20.69 -25.67 0.41
CA ARG A 277 -21.58 -26.80 0.17
C ARG A 277 -22.80 -26.69 1.08
N ALA A 278 -23.82 -25.96 0.62
CA ALA A 278 -25.13 -25.96 1.26
C ALA A 278 -25.70 -27.40 1.28
N GLY A 279 -25.79 -27.99 2.46
CA GLY A 279 -26.29 -29.35 2.62
C GLY A 279 -27.81 -29.42 2.42
N LYS A 280 -28.26 -30.11 1.37
CA LYS A 280 -29.59 -30.72 1.31
C LYS A 280 -29.52 -32.13 0.75
N THR A 281 -29.96 -33.08 1.56
CA THR A 281 -30.21 -34.48 1.22
C THR A 281 -31.43 -34.62 0.29
N THR A 282 -31.36 -35.47 -0.74
CA THR A 282 -32.31 -36.60 -0.95
C THR A 282 -31.90 -37.50 -2.13
N ALA A 283 -32.33 -38.75 -2.05
CA ALA A 283 -31.99 -39.92 -2.86
C ALA A 283 -32.20 -39.85 -4.40
N GLY A 284 -31.46 -40.70 -5.12
CA GLY A 284 -31.71 -41.09 -6.52
C GLY A 284 -30.73 -42.17 -7.02
N ARG A 285 -31.20 -43.40 -7.24
CA ARG A 285 -30.43 -44.52 -7.84
C ARG A 285 -30.52 -44.51 -9.37
N SER A 286 -29.41 -44.75 -10.08
CA SER A 286 -29.31 -45.47 -11.38
C SER A 286 -27.83 -45.43 -11.85
N THR A 287 -27.02 -46.51 -11.91
CA THR A 287 -26.95 -47.62 -12.90
C THR A 287 -26.76 -47.25 -14.40
N ALA A 288 -25.50 -47.21 -14.85
CA ALA A 288 -24.97 -47.63 -16.18
C ALA A 288 -23.43 -47.38 -16.16
N THR A 289 -22.50 -48.32 -16.34
CA THR A 289 -22.20 -49.30 -17.42
C THR A 289 -21.32 -48.73 -18.55
N SER A 290 -20.02 -49.08 -18.51
CA SER A 290 -19.12 -49.42 -19.64
C SER A 290 -18.77 -48.38 -20.72
N MET A 291 -17.48 -48.02 -20.88
CA MET A 291 -16.60 -48.68 -21.88
C MET A 291 -15.12 -48.25 -21.84
N CYS A 292 -14.27 -49.10 -22.44
CA CYS A 292 -12.80 -49.02 -22.58
C CYS A 292 -12.23 -47.75 -23.25
N GLY A 293 -10.93 -47.50 -23.00
CA GLY A 293 -10.13 -46.52 -23.74
C GLY A 293 -8.66 -46.47 -23.32
N SER A 294 -7.92 -47.59 -23.41
CA SER A 294 -6.49 -47.66 -23.09
C SER A 294 -5.59 -47.45 -24.32
N ALA A 295 -4.66 -46.48 -24.25
CA ALA A 295 -3.53 -46.36 -25.17
C ALA A 295 -2.31 -45.75 -24.44
N THR A 296 -1.10 -46.06 -24.90
CA THR A 296 0.07 -46.16 -24.00
C THR A 296 1.29 -45.40 -24.54
N THR A 297 1.81 -44.44 -23.74
CA THR A 297 3.22 -43.95 -23.77
C THR A 297 3.73 -43.32 -25.09
N PRO A 298 4.99 -42.84 -25.14
CA PRO A 298 5.51 -41.65 -24.45
C PRO A 298 6.19 -40.67 -25.44
N LEU A 299 6.66 -39.50 -25.00
CA LEU A 299 7.82 -38.84 -25.65
C LEU A 299 8.47 -37.75 -24.78
N THR A 300 9.79 -37.84 -24.68
CA THR A 300 10.77 -36.92 -24.10
C THR A 300 11.10 -35.76 -25.04
N TRP A 301 11.48 -34.59 -24.51
CA TRP A 301 12.44 -33.69 -25.19
C TRP A 301 13.30 -32.91 -24.19
N ASP A 302 14.61 -32.92 -24.42
CA ASP A 302 15.65 -32.34 -23.58
C ASP A 302 15.76 -30.81 -23.67
N TRP A 303 16.40 -30.21 -22.66
CA TRP A 303 16.79 -28.79 -22.64
C TRP A 303 18.33 -28.63 -22.63
N TYR A 304 18.78 -27.53 -23.25
CA TYR A 304 20.17 -27.03 -23.37
C TYR A 304 21.06 -27.59 -24.48
N PRO A 305 21.79 -26.68 -25.14
CA PRO A 305 23.24 -26.61 -24.88
C PRO A 305 23.78 -25.19 -24.55
N ASN A 306 24.64 -25.12 -23.52
CA ASN A 306 26.10 -24.82 -23.62
C ASN A 306 26.60 -24.16 -24.93
N VAL A 307 27.48 -23.14 -24.99
CA VAL A 307 28.31 -22.34 -24.05
C VAL A 307 28.73 -21.02 -24.78
N PRO A 308 29.47 -20.00 -24.23
CA PRO A 308 30.30 -19.93 -23.01
C PRO A 308 30.13 -18.65 -22.14
N VAL A 309 31.10 -18.42 -21.23
CA VAL A 309 31.34 -17.17 -20.47
C VAL A 309 32.78 -16.73 -20.75
N THR A 310 33.04 -15.42 -20.93
CA THR A 310 34.39 -14.87 -21.07
C THR A 310 34.70 -13.91 -19.93
N PHE A 311 35.50 -14.37 -18.96
CA PHE A 311 36.14 -13.47 -18.00
C PHE A 311 37.41 -12.89 -18.64
N CYS A 312 37.62 -11.57 -18.53
CA CYS A 312 38.89 -10.94 -18.85
C CYS A 312 39.32 -10.03 -17.68
N THR A 313 40.46 -10.35 -17.09
CA THR A 313 41.09 -9.60 -15.99
C THR A 313 42.41 -9.00 -16.45
N SER A 314 42.77 -7.86 -15.85
CA SER A 314 44.07 -7.15 -15.88
C SER A 314 44.37 -6.15 -17.02
N CYS A 315 44.45 -4.86 -16.64
CA CYS A 315 45.58 -3.91 -16.77
C CYS A 315 45.06 -2.49 -16.45
N ARG A 316 45.42 -1.88 -15.31
CA ARG A 316 46.64 -1.08 -15.05
C ARG A 316 46.83 0.15 -15.97
N THR A 317 46.73 1.32 -15.34
CA THR A 317 47.46 2.59 -15.61
C THR A 317 47.54 3.09 -17.06
N CYS A 318 46.83 4.19 -17.33
CA CYS A 318 47.40 5.55 -17.26
C CYS A 318 46.28 6.56 -16.90
#